data_AF-A0A2I9D9X4-F1
#
_entry.id   AF-A0A2I9D9X4-F1
#
_cell.length_a   1.000
_cell.length_b   1.000
_cell.length_c   1.000
_cell.angle_alpha   90.00
_cell.angle_beta   90.00
_cell.angle_gamma   90.00
#
_symmetry.space_group_name_H-M   'P 1'
#
loop_
_entity.id
_entity.type
_entity.pdbx_description
1 polymer ?
#
loop_
_entity_poly.entity_id
_entity_poly.type
_entity_poly.pdbx_seq_one_letter_code
_entity_poly.pdbx_strand_id
1 'polypeptide(L)'
;MLEGIDLEVRLPDGSARLMLAHLYPSRGEDGGIGGCILACTDITERQRKTEALEERDRSYETVLNAVPAPLAVFDRQQRYLFCNPSAIANDEIRAWVIGRDDFEYCAHRGFSPTLAQNRRERFQAAVRQRGPIFCEGSSSPCRTAAFGPCCAA
;
A
#
# COMPACT_ATOMS: atom_id res chain seq x y z
N MET A 1 26.75 22.50 -3.60
CA MET A 1 25.31 22.71 -3.82
C MET A 1 24.67 22.46 -2.46
N LEU A 2 24.05 23.45 -1.84
CA LEU A 2 23.36 23.24 -0.56
C LEU A 2 22.06 22.48 -0.85
N GLU A 3 21.78 21.45 -0.05
CA GLU A 3 20.48 20.77 -0.08
C GLU A 3 19.37 21.79 0.20
N GLY A 4 18.23 21.61 -0.47
CA GLY A 4 17.08 22.49 -0.25
C GLY A 4 16.55 22.32 1.17
N ILE A 5 16.14 23.43 1.78
CA ILE A 5 15.62 23.46 3.15
C ILE A 5 14.12 23.76 3.06
N ASP A 6 13.31 22.90 3.67
CA ASP A 6 11.88 23.15 3.83
C ASP A 6 11.67 24.18 4.94
N LEU A 7 11.00 25.28 4.61
CA LEU A 7 10.72 26.39 5.51
C LEU A 7 9.23 26.63 5.58
N GLU A 8 8.68 26.64 6.79
CA GLU A 8 7.33 27.10 7.01
C GLU A 8 7.32 28.63 7.13
N VAL A 9 6.68 29.29 6.18
CA VAL A 9 6.62 30.75 6.10
C VAL A 9 5.20 31.21 6.37
N ARG A 10 5.02 32.06 7.38
CA ARG A 10 3.76 32.77 7.58
C ARG A 10 3.73 34.05 6.77
N LEU A 11 2.73 34.15 5.89
CA LEU A 11 2.47 35.33 5.09
C LEU A 11 1.77 36.41 5.93
N PRO A 12 1.82 37.70 5.51
CA PRO A 12 1.16 38.80 6.20
C PRO A 12 -0.37 38.64 6.36
N ASP A 13 -1.00 37.84 5.49
CA ASP A 13 -2.42 37.50 5.56
C ASP A 13 -2.75 36.42 6.62
N GLY A 14 -1.72 35.93 7.34
CA GLY A 14 -1.85 34.89 8.37
C GLY A 14 -1.79 33.46 7.85
N SER A 15 -1.75 33.25 6.53
CA SER A 15 -1.64 31.91 5.95
C SER A 15 -0.22 31.35 6.10
N ALA A 16 -0.12 30.05 6.40
CA ALA A 16 1.15 29.32 6.40
C ALA A 16 1.37 28.66 5.04
N ARG A 17 2.57 28.85 4.47
CA ARG A 17 3.01 28.20 3.25
C ARG A 17 4.32 27.48 3.49
N LEU A 18 4.45 26.31 2.88
CA LEU A 18 5.69 25.59 2.89
C LEU A 18 6.52 25.97 1.67
N MET A 19 7.73 26.43 1.92
CA MET A 19 8.67 26.92 0.91
C MET A 19 9.89 26.01 0.89
N LEU A 20 10.20 25.42 -0.26
CA LEU A 20 11.49 24.81 -0.49
C LEU A 20 12.48 25.90 -0.86
N ALA A 21 13.47 26.13 -0.01
CA ALA A 21 14.46 27.19 -0.15
C ALA A 21 15.82 26.65 -0.57
N HIS A 22 16.39 27.21 -1.63
CA HIS A 22 17.78 27.02 -2.02
C HIS A 22 18.57 28.31 -1.84
N LEU A 23 19.68 28.23 -1.10
CA LEU A 23 20.59 29.34 -0.89
C LEU A 23 21.79 29.22 -1.84
N TYR A 24 22.00 30.26 -2.65
CA TYR A 24 23.15 30.36 -3.55
C TYR A 24 24.02 31.53 -3.12
N PRO A 25 25.30 31.32 -2.75
CA PRO A 25 26.19 32.44 -2.45
C PRO A 25 26.52 33.20 -3.73
N SER A 26 26.41 34.53 -3.69
CA SER A 26 26.91 35.42 -4.72
C SER A 26 28.34 35.80 -4.38
N ARG A 27 29.28 35.47 -5.28
CA ARG A 27 30.70 35.76 -5.08
C ARG A 27 31.08 37.04 -5.83
N GLY A 28 31.77 37.94 -5.14
CA GLY A 28 32.37 39.14 -5.73
C GLY A 28 33.63 38.81 -6.53
N GLU A 29 34.17 39.80 -7.24
CA GLU A 29 35.38 39.66 -8.08
C GLU A 29 36.63 39.26 -7.27
N ASP A 30 36.64 39.57 -5.98
CA ASP A 30 37.66 39.22 -4.99
C ASP A 30 37.50 37.79 -4.43
N GLY A 31 36.49 37.04 -4.88
CA GLY A 31 36.16 35.70 -4.39
C GLY A 31 35.43 35.69 -3.03
N GLY A 32 35.24 36.86 -2.42
CA GLY A 32 34.47 37.05 -1.20
C GLY A 32 32.97 36.84 -1.42
N ILE A 33 32.24 36.49 -0.36
CA ILE A 33 30.78 36.36 -0.43
C ILE A 33 30.19 37.76 -0.28
N GLY A 34 29.77 38.35 -1.40
CA GLY A 34 29.14 39.69 -1.45
C GLY A 34 27.63 39.67 -1.16
N GLY A 35 27.02 38.48 -1.15
CA GLY A 35 25.61 38.30 -0.82
C GLY A 35 25.12 36.87 -1.02
N CYS A 36 23.81 36.67 -0.92
CA CYS A 36 23.18 35.39 -1.25
C CYS A 36 21.90 35.62 -2.07
N ILE A 37 21.63 34.68 -2.97
CA ILE A 37 20.37 34.56 -3.70
C ILE A 37 19.60 33.44 -3.01
N LEU A 38 18.39 33.77 -2.57
CA LEU A 38 17.44 32.81 -2.03
C LEU A 38 16.40 32.51 -3.12
N ALA A 39 16.33 31.26 -3.56
CA ALA A 39 15.26 30.78 -4.42
C ALA A 39 14.26 30.01 -3.56
N CYS A 40 13.02 30.51 -3.46
CA CYS A 40 11.94 29.86 -2.73
C CYS A 40 10.89 29.34 -3.71
N THR A 41 10.54 28.06 -3.59
CA THR A 41 9.41 27.47 -4.32
C THR A 41 8.32 27.10 -3.33
N ASP A 42 7.11 27.60 -3.55
CA ASP A 42 5.95 27.18 -2.77
C ASP A 42 5.61 25.72 -3.11
N ILE A 43 5.74 24.84 -2.11
CA ILE A 43 5.46 23.42 -2.21
C ILE A 43 4.20 23.01 -1.42
N THR A 44 3.44 23.98 -0.91
CA THR A 44 2.28 23.74 -0.02
C THR A 44 1.24 22.83 -0.69
N GLU A 45 0.88 23.10 -1.95
CA GLU A 45 -0.12 22.29 -2.67
C GLU A 45 0.42 20.89 -2.98
N ARG A 46 1.72 20.79 -3.31
CA ARG A 46 2.37 19.52 -3.61
C ARG A 46 2.40 18.62 -2.38
N GLN A 47 2.83 19.14 -1.23
CA GLN A 47 2.85 18.37 0.01
C GLN A 47 1.44 17.99 0.45
N ARG A 48 0.46 18.91 0.42
CA ARG A 48 -0.93 18.57 0.78
C ARG A 48 -1.50 17.45 -0.08
N LYS A 49 -1.16 17.40 -1.37
CA LYS A 49 -1.57 16.29 -2.26
C LYS A 49 -0.89 14.98 -1.86
N THR A 50 0.40 15.00 -1.56
CA THR A 50 1.14 13.82 -1.08
C THR A 50 0.58 13.33 0.25
N GLU A 51 0.44 14.21 1.24
CA GLU A 51 -0.13 13.88 2.56
C GLU A 51 -1.56 13.35 2.45
N ALA A 52 -2.41 13.95 1.61
CA ALA A 52 -3.77 13.48 1.40
C ALA A 52 -3.81 12.10 0.72
N LEU A 53 -2.86 11.78 -0.15
CA LEU A 53 -2.72 10.44 -0.73
C LEU A 53 -2.26 9.44 0.34
N GLU A 54 -1.23 9.77 1.11
CA GLU A 54 -0.73 8.92 2.19
C GLU A 54 -1.76 8.67 3.29
N GLU A 55 -2.53 9.70 3.65
CA GLU A 55 -3.62 9.61 4.63
C GLU A 55 -4.75 8.71 4.12
N ARG A 56 -5.09 8.84 2.82
CA ARG A 56 -6.06 7.93 2.19
C ARG A 56 -5.56 6.50 2.19
N ASP A 57 -4.32 6.26 1.80
CA ASP A 57 -3.74 4.91 1.74
C ASP A 57 -3.69 4.28 3.14
N ARG A 58 -3.24 5.03 4.15
CA ARG A 58 -3.28 4.58 5.56
C ARG A 58 -4.71 4.30 6.05
N SER A 59 -5.68 5.15 5.67
CA SER A 59 -7.09 4.95 6.02
C SER A 59 -7.65 3.68 5.37
N TYR A 60 -7.36 3.45 4.09
CA TYR A 60 -7.77 2.24 3.38
C TYR A 60 -7.19 0.98 4.03
N GLU A 61 -5.88 0.94 4.31
CA GLU A 61 -5.26 -0.20 4.98
C GLU A 61 -5.88 -0.45 6.36
N THR A 62 -6.10 0.61 7.14
CA THR A 62 -6.74 0.52 8.46
C THR A 62 -8.12 -0.12 8.37
N VAL A 63 -8.96 0.37 7.46
CA VAL A 63 -10.33 -0.14 7.28
C VAL A 63 -10.30 -1.60 6.82
N LEU A 64 -9.50 -1.94 5.81
CA LEU A 64 -9.43 -3.30 5.27
C LEU A 64 -8.88 -4.31 6.28
N ASN A 65 -7.94 -3.88 7.14
CA ASN A 65 -7.41 -4.69 8.23
C ASN A 65 -8.41 -4.91 9.36
N ALA A 66 -9.32 -3.96 9.58
CA ALA A 66 -10.38 -4.06 10.60
C ALA A 66 -11.58 -4.91 10.16
N VAL A 67 -11.73 -5.24 8.87
CA VAL A 67 -12.82 -6.08 8.37
C VAL A 67 -12.71 -7.48 9.01
N PRO A 68 -13.73 -7.96 9.77
CA PRO A 68 -13.72 -9.26 10.45
C PRO A 68 -14.08 -10.40 9.49
N ALA A 69 -13.59 -10.33 8.25
CA ALA A 69 -13.77 -11.33 7.22
C ALA A 69 -12.45 -11.51 6.46
N PRO A 70 -12.08 -12.75 6.10
CA PRO A 70 -10.89 -13.01 5.31
C PRO A 70 -10.95 -12.28 3.97
N LEU A 71 -9.98 -11.39 3.73
CA LEU A 71 -9.89 -10.57 2.53
C LEU A 71 -8.49 -10.68 1.92
N ALA A 72 -8.46 -10.93 0.61
CA ALA A 72 -7.27 -10.80 -0.20
C ALA A 72 -7.61 -10.14 -1.54
N VAL A 73 -6.69 -9.33 -2.05
CA VAL A 73 -6.79 -8.64 -3.34
C VAL A 73 -5.67 -9.16 -4.23
N PHE A 74 -5.99 -9.36 -5.51
CA PHE A 74 -5.06 -9.91 -6.48
C PHE A 74 -4.90 -8.99 -7.69
N ASP A 75 -3.73 -9.05 -8.33
CA ASP A 75 -3.49 -8.44 -9.63
C ASP A 75 -4.08 -9.28 -10.78
N ARG A 76 -3.85 -8.85 -12.03
CA ARG A 76 -4.32 -9.56 -13.23
C ARG A 76 -3.61 -10.90 -13.45
N GLN A 77 -2.41 -11.06 -12.90
CA GLN A 77 -1.63 -12.30 -12.92
C GLN A 77 -1.98 -13.20 -11.73
N GLN A 78 -3.00 -12.82 -10.93
CA GLN A 78 -3.48 -13.53 -9.75
C GLN A 78 -2.39 -13.70 -8.69
N ARG A 79 -1.59 -12.64 -8.50
CA ARG A 79 -0.64 -12.46 -7.41
C ARG A 79 -1.22 -11.56 -6.34
N TYR A 80 -0.89 -11.80 -5.08
CA TYR A 80 -1.43 -11.02 -3.96
C TYR A 80 -0.93 -9.56 -3.99
N LEU A 81 -1.87 -8.63 -3.98
CA LEU A 81 -1.64 -7.20 -3.76
C LEU A 81 -1.88 -6.80 -2.31
N PHE A 82 -2.83 -7.47 -1.65
CA PHE A 82 -3.20 -7.21 -0.26
C PHE A 82 -3.77 -8.47 0.37
N CYS A 83 -3.59 -8.61 1.68
CA CYS A 83 -4.20 -9.64 2.50
C CYS A 83 -4.40 -9.07 3.91
N ASN A 84 -5.56 -9.28 4.52
CA ASN A 84 -5.83 -8.79 5.88
C ASN A 84 -5.48 -9.84 6.96
N PRO A 85 -5.44 -9.44 8.26
CA PRO A 85 -5.14 -10.37 9.36
C PRO A 85 -6.17 -11.49 9.52
N SER A 86 -7.45 -11.24 9.19
CA SER A 86 -8.49 -12.28 9.20
C SER A 86 -8.22 -13.39 8.17
N ALA A 87 -7.58 -13.05 7.06
CA ALA A 87 -7.13 -13.99 6.04
C ALA A 87 -5.88 -14.77 6.47
N ILE A 88 -4.83 -14.07 6.88
CA ILE A 88 -3.57 -14.67 7.33
C ILE A 88 -3.17 -13.97 8.62
N ALA A 89 -3.27 -14.67 9.76
CA ALA A 89 -3.01 -14.06 11.06
C ALA A 89 -1.52 -13.75 11.30
N ASN A 90 -0.61 -14.53 10.72
CA ASN A 90 0.83 -14.33 10.88
C ASN A 90 1.33 -13.21 9.94
N ASP A 91 1.91 -12.17 10.53
CA ASP A 91 2.37 -10.98 9.82
C ASP A 91 3.54 -11.24 8.86
N GLU A 92 4.49 -12.11 9.22
CA GLU A 92 5.62 -12.47 8.37
C GLU A 92 5.16 -13.17 7.10
N ILE A 93 4.21 -14.11 7.24
CA ILE A 93 3.63 -14.81 6.10
C ILE A 93 2.81 -13.85 5.24
N ARG A 94 2.07 -12.93 5.87
CA ARG A 94 1.26 -11.94 5.16
C ARG A 94 2.11 -10.93 4.39
N ALA A 95 3.27 -10.54 4.92
CA ALA A 95 4.25 -9.75 4.19
C ALA A 95 4.89 -10.56 3.06
N TRP A 96 5.25 -11.82 3.31
CA TRP A 96 5.90 -12.69 2.33
C TRP A 96 5.01 -13.00 1.12
N VAL A 97 3.70 -13.14 1.32
CA VAL A 97 2.76 -13.55 0.25
C VAL A 97 2.55 -12.45 -0.80
N ILE A 98 2.86 -11.20 -0.50
CA ILE A 98 2.70 -10.08 -1.44
C ILE A 98 3.57 -10.32 -2.69
N GLY A 99 2.96 -10.23 -3.87
CA GLY A 99 3.60 -10.53 -5.16
C GLY A 99 3.71 -12.03 -5.49
N ARG A 100 3.29 -12.92 -4.60
CA ARG A 100 3.26 -14.38 -4.82
C ARG A 100 1.91 -14.83 -5.35
N ASP A 101 1.84 -16.04 -5.90
CA ASP A 101 0.57 -16.68 -6.24
C ASP A 101 0.13 -17.74 -5.22
N ASP A 102 -1.09 -18.29 -5.38
CA ASP A 102 -1.62 -19.33 -4.49
C ASP A 102 -0.79 -20.62 -4.50
N PHE A 103 -0.08 -20.95 -5.59
CA PHE A 103 0.75 -22.15 -5.67
C PHE A 103 2.03 -21.98 -4.85
N GLU A 104 2.70 -20.83 -5.00
CA GLU A 104 3.83 -20.43 -4.16
C GLU A 104 3.42 -20.43 -2.68
N TYR A 105 2.26 -19.85 -2.36
CA TYR A 105 1.70 -19.85 -1.01
C TYR A 105 1.44 -21.26 -0.48
N CYS A 106 0.78 -22.13 -1.25
CA CYS A 106 0.50 -23.49 -0.82
C CYS A 106 1.80 -24.29 -0.62
N ALA A 107 2.77 -24.16 -1.52
CA ALA A 107 4.07 -24.81 -1.39
C ALA A 107 4.82 -24.34 -0.13
N HIS A 108 4.83 -23.04 0.15
CA HIS A 108 5.47 -22.47 1.34
C HIS A 108 4.78 -22.92 2.65
N ARG A 109 3.46 -23.11 2.62
CA ARG A 109 2.67 -23.53 3.79
C ARG A 109 2.51 -25.03 3.92
N GLY A 110 3.01 -25.81 2.97
CA GLY A 110 2.81 -27.27 2.92
C GLY A 110 1.36 -27.68 2.65
N PHE A 111 0.57 -26.83 1.99
CA PHE A 111 -0.79 -27.16 1.58
C PHE A 111 -0.82 -27.91 0.24
N SER A 112 -1.86 -28.72 0.06
CA SER A 112 -2.11 -29.42 -1.20
C SER A 112 -2.23 -28.43 -2.37
N PRO A 113 -1.62 -28.73 -3.54
CA PRO A 113 -1.77 -27.90 -4.74
C PRO A 113 -3.22 -27.81 -5.23
N THR A 114 -4.09 -28.75 -4.85
CA THR A 114 -5.52 -28.72 -5.18
C THR A 114 -6.23 -27.49 -4.62
N LEU A 115 -5.75 -26.95 -3.49
CA LEU A 115 -6.28 -25.71 -2.92
C LEU A 115 -6.02 -24.52 -3.84
N ALA A 116 -4.79 -24.40 -4.35
CA ALA A 116 -4.41 -23.36 -5.29
C ALA A 116 -5.18 -23.48 -6.62
N GLN A 117 -5.36 -24.71 -7.12
CA GLN A 117 -6.13 -25.00 -8.33
C GLN A 117 -7.60 -24.53 -8.17
N ASN A 118 -8.27 -24.97 -7.10
CA ASN A 118 -9.67 -24.60 -6.83
C ASN A 118 -9.85 -23.07 -6.71
N ARG A 119 -8.91 -22.38 -6.06
CA ARG A 119 -8.96 -20.90 -5.97
C ARG A 119 -8.76 -20.24 -7.32
N ARG A 120 -7.81 -20.73 -8.12
CA ARG A 120 -7.55 -20.23 -9.48
C ARG A 120 -8.80 -20.33 -10.34
N GLU A 121 -9.45 -21.49 -10.33
CA GLU A 121 -10.65 -21.75 -11.12
C GLU A 121 -11.80 -20.83 -10.72
N ARG A 122 -12.04 -20.65 -9.42
CA ARG A 122 -13.06 -19.72 -8.90
C ARG A 122 -12.77 -18.28 -9.28
N PHE A 123 -11.52 -17.83 -9.14
CA PHE A 123 -11.12 -16.49 -9.56
C PHE A 123 -11.36 -16.29 -11.05
N GLN A 124 -10.93 -17.24 -11.89
CA GLN A 124 -11.16 -17.15 -13.33
C GLN A 124 -12.64 -17.18 -13.69
N ALA A 125 -13.46 -17.95 -12.98
CA ALA A 125 -14.92 -17.93 -13.16
C ALA A 125 -15.51 -16.56 -12.82
N ALA A 126 -15.11 -15.95 -11.70
CA ALA A 126 -15.53 -14.60 -11.30
C ALA A 126 -15.15 -13.55 -12.34
N VAL A 127 -13.92 -13.61 -12.86
CA VAL A 127 -13.44 -12.71 -13.92
C VAL A 127 -14.23 -12.89 -15.21
N ARG A 128 -14.47 -14.13 -15.64
CA ARG A 128 -15.24 -14.44 -16.86
C ARG A 128 -16.68 -13.93 -16.77
N GLN A 129 -17.33 -14.13 -15.62
CA GLN A 129 -18.72 -13.74 -15.39
C GLN A 129 -18.88 -12.28 -14.98
N ARG A 130 -17.78 -11.57 -14.66
CA ARG A 130 -17.77 -10.21 -14.10
C ARG A 130 -18.73 -10.05 -12.92
N GLY A 131 -18.72 -11.02 -12.01
CA GLY A 131 -19.65 -11.07 -10.89
C GLY A 131 -19.11 -11.88 -9.72
N PRO A 132 -19.75 -11.76 -8.54
CA PRO A 132 -19.36 -12.53 -7.37
C PRO A 132 -19.60 -14.03 -7.62
N ILE A 133 -18.62 -14.84 -7.24
CA ILE A 133 -18.75 -16.30 -7.16
C ILE A 133 -18.89 -16.66 -5.69
N PHE A 134 -20.01 -17.29 -5.34
CA PHE A 134 -20.24 -17.79 -3.99
C PHE A 134 -19.69 -19.21 -3.88
N CYS A 135 -19.00 -19.47 -2.78
CA CYS A 135 -18.60 -20.83 -2.41
C CYS A 135 -19.70 -21.40 -1.50
N GLU A 136 -20.54 -22.31 -1.99
CA GLU A 136 -21.52 -23.00 -1.13
C GLU A 136 -20.83 -24.09 -0.30
N GLY A 137 -21.13 -24.17 1.01
CA GLY A 137 -20.75 -25.31 1.86
C GLY A 137 -20.03 -25.04 3.19
N SER A 138 -20.56 -24.18 4.09
CA SER A 138 -20.14 -24.21 5.50
C SER A 138 -21.32 -23.94 6.45
N SER A 139 -21.96 -25.00 6.95
CA SER A 139 -22.91 -24.93 8.08
C SER A 139 -22.22 -24.77 9.44
N SER A 140 -20.92 -24.51 9.46
CA SER A 140 -20.12 -24.22 10.65
C SER A 140 -19.23 -23.00 10.38
N PRO A 141 -19.08 -22.06 11.34
CA PRO A 141 -18.07 -21.02 11.22
C PRO A 141 -16.70 -21.70 11.20
N CYS A 142 -16.03 -21.63 10.06
CA CYS A 142 -14.68 -22.14 9.85
C CYS A 142 -13.74 -21.46 10.85
N ARG A 143 -13.39 -22.14 11.96
CA ARG A 143 -12.53 -21.59 13.04
C ARG A 143 -11.04 -21.57 12.68
N THR A 144 -10.71 -21.77 11.42
CA THR A 144 -9.33 -21.69 10.94
C THR A 144 -9.39 -20.93 9.65
N ALA A 145 -8.83 -19.72 9.66
CA ALA A 145 -8.60 -18.80 8.54
C ALA A 145 -9.08 -19.32 7.19
N ALA A 146 -9.88 -18.55 6.43
CA ALA A 146 -10.38 -18.92 5.09
C ALA A 146 -9.29 -19.16 4.03
N PHE A 147 -8.03 -19.31 4.46
CA PHE A 147 -6.89 -19.74 3.69
C PHE A 147 -6.45 -21.19 3.97
N GLY A 148 -7.17 -21.97 4.79
CA GLY A 148 -6.98 -23.42 4.98
C GLY A 148 -7.63 -24.29 3.89
N PRO A 149 -7.30 -25.59 3.83
CA PRO A 149 -7.83 -26.50 2.82
C PRO A 149 -9.34 -26.63 2.98
N CYS A 150 -10.08 -26.06 2.03
CA CYS A 150 -11.47 -26.38 1.85
C CYS A 150 -11.51 -27.86 1.42
N CYS A 151 -11.83 -28.73 2.39
CA CYS A 151 -12.14 -30.15 2.23
C CYS A 151 -10.98 -31.05 1.77
N ALA A 152 -10.34 -31.72 2.72
CA ALA A 152 -9.72 -33.02 2.47
C ALA A 152 -10.24 -34.01 3.52
N ALA A 153 -11.20 -34.83 3.07
CA ALA A 153 -11.87 -35.97 3.75
C ALA A 153 -12.69 -35.64 5.01
#